data_AF-A0A438HEG3-F1
#
_entry.id   AF-A0A438HEG3-F1
#
_cell.length_a   1.000
_cell.length_b   1.000
_cell.length_c   1.000
_cell.angle_alpha   90.00
_cell.angle_beta   90.00
_cell.angle_gamma   90.00
#
_symmetry.space_group_name_H-M   'P 1'
#
loop_
_entity.id
_entity.type
_entity.pdbx_description
1 polymer ?
#
loop_
_entity_poly.entity_id
_entity_poly.type
_entity_poly.pdbx_seq_one_letter_code
_entity_poly.pdbx_strand_id
1 'polypeptide(L)'
;MVTVRTFLAVAAAKGWELHQMDVHNAFLHGELDEEVYMQMPLGFVSPTPAQHIQLNVLVYVDDLIISGNDGTTMQQFKDYLSRCFHMKDLRKLKYFLGIEVARNSDGIFLCQRKYTLYIISEAGLLGAKPVGTPLEQNHKLALAVNSDLRDLGQYRRLVGQLIYLTITRPELSYCVHMLAQFMQQPKNEHWEATLRVV
;
A
#
# COMPACT_ATOMS: atom_id res chain seq x y z
N MET A 1 4.36 4.22 -1.17
CA MET A 1 4.47 3.03 -0.30
C MET A 1 5.61 3.11 0.73
N VAL A 2 6.76 3.72 0.41
CA VAL A 2 7.88 3.88 1.38
C VAL A 2 7.42 4.52 2.70
N THR A 3 6.68 5.63 2.64
CA THR A 3 6.15 6.32 3.82
C THR A 3 5.28 5.42 4.71
N VAL A 4 4.38 4.63 4.10
CA VAL A 4 3.52 3.68 4.83
C VAL A 4 4.38 2.62 5.53
N ARG A 5 5.37 2.05 4.83
CA ARG A 5 6.29 1.07 5.43
C ARG A 5 7.10 1.68 6.57
N THR A 6 7.60 2.90 6.40
CA THR A 6 8.33 3.62 7.46
C THR A 6 7.43 3.87 8.67
N PHE A 7 6.20 4.33 8.46
CA PHE A 7 5.24 4.57 9.53
C PHE A 7 4.94 3.27 10.31
N LEU A 8 4.64 2.18 9.60
CA LEU A 8 4.41 0.87 10.21
C LEU A 8 5.66 0.34 10.94
N ALA A 9 6.85 0.54 10.37
CA ALA A 9 8.11 0.14 11.00
C ALA A 9 8.38 0.92 12.30
N VAL A 10 8.12 2.23 12.32
CA VAL A 10 8.22 3.04 13.54
C VAL A 10 7.22 2.56 14.60
N ALA A 11 5.96 2.36 14.21
CA ALA A 11 4.94 1.86 15.13
C ALA A 11 5.30 0.48 15.70
N ALA A 12 5.83 -0.43 14.86
CA ALA A 12 6.31 -1.74 15.30
C ALA A 12 7.49 -1.61 16.28
N ALA A 13 8.50 -0.81 15.94
CA ALA A 13 9.70 -0.62 16.77
C ALA A 13 9.39 0.05 18.11
N LYS A 14 8.36 0.90 18.17
CA LYS A 14 7.92 1.59 19.38
C LYS A 14 6.80 0.85 20.14
N GLY A 15 6.30 -0.26 19.59
CA GLY A 15 5.17 -1.00 20.17
C GLY A 15 3.85 -0.23 20.15
N TRP A 16 3.71 0.80 19.33
CA TRP A 16 2.51 1.63 19.27
C TRP A 16 1.34 0.91 18.59
N GLU A 17 0.12 1.18 19.06
CA GLU A 17 -1.09 0.75 18.36
C GLU A 17 -1.33 1.57 17.09
N LEU A 18 -1.90 0.90 16.10
CA LEU A 18 -2.29 1.50 14.82
C LEU A 18 -3.80 1.46 14.74
N HIS A 19 -4.42 2.64 14.69
CA HIS A 19 -5.86 2.80 14.54
C HIS A 19 -6.13 3.43 13.17
N GLN A 20 -7.21 2.99 12.54
CA GLN A 20 -7.62 3.49 11.23
C GLN A 20 -8.92 4.28 11.37
N MET A 21 -8.97 5.43 10.71
CA MET A 21 -10.18 6.22 10.53
C MET A 21 -10.39 6.50 9.05
N ASP A 22 -11.64 6.68 8.65
CA ASP A 22 -12.05 6.93 7.27
C ASP A 22 -12.98 8.14 7.23
N VAL A 23 -12.73 9.08 6.32
CA VAL A 23 -13.58 10.25 6.10
C VAL A 23 -14.67 9.89 5.10
N HIS A 24 -15.93 10.07 5.45
CA HIS A 24 -17.01 9.81 4.52
C HIS A 24 -17.05 10.88 3.42
N ASN A 25 -16.95 10.46 2.15
CA ASN A 25 -17.10 11.30 0.96
C ASN A 25 -16.20 12.56 0.92
N ALA A 26 -14.89 12.45 1.15
CA ALA A 26 -14.05 13.65 1.17
C ALA A 26 -13.98 14.40 -0.17
N PHE A 27 -14.35 13.76 -1.29
CA PHE A 27 -14.43 14.38 -2.62
C PHE A 27 -15.48 15.51 -2.74
N LEU A 28 -16.46 15.61 -1.83
CA LEU A 28 -17.58 16.57 -1.92
C LEU A 28 -17.40 17.82 -1.06
N HIS A 29 -16.29 17.95 -0.33
CA HIS A 29 -16.03 19.08 0.58
C HIS A 29 -14.93 20.01 0.05
N GLY A 30 -14.92 20.25 -1.27
CA GLY A 30 -13.75 20.75 -2.02
C GLY A 30 -13.60 22.26 -2.20
N GLU A 31 -14.40 23.11 -1.56
CA GLU A 31 -14.14 24.56 -1.60
C GLU A 31 -13.27 24.96 -0.40
N LEU A 32 -12.02 25.30 -0.72
CA LEU A 32 -10.99 25.75 0.19
C LEU A 32 -10.53 27.12 -0.31
N ASP A 33 -11.10 28.19 0.25
CA ASP A 33 -10.75 29.58 -0.09
C ASP A 33 -9.50 30.09 0.64
N GLU A 34 -8.87 29.25 1.49
CA GLU A 34 -7.86 29.68 2.46
C GLU A 34 -6.53 28.95 2.28
N GLU A 35 -5.41 29.67 2.52
CA GLU A 35 -4.09 29.04 2.67
C GLU A 35 -4.07 28.19 3.96
N VAL A 36 -3.98 26.86 3.80
CA VAL A 36 -3.91 25.94 4.93
C VAL A 36 -2.52 25.94 5.54
N TYR A 37 -2.39 26.57 6.71
CA TYR A 37 -1.25 26.36 7.61
C TYR A 37 -1.63 25.32 8.66
N MET A 38 -0.87 24.22 8.75
CA MET A 38 -1.07 23.25 9.83
C MET A 38 -0.59 23.83 11.16
N GLN A 39 -1.52 24.24 12.01
CA GLN A 39 -1.27 24.59 13.41
C GLN A 39 -1.74 23.45 14.33
N MET A 40 -0.96 23.17 15.37
CA MET A 40 -1.33 22.19 16.40
C MET A 40 -2.67 22.61 17.08
N PRO A 41 -3.63 21.69 17.30
CA PRO A 41 -4.90 22.02 17.93
C PRO A 41 -4.72 22.69 19.30
N LEU A 42 -5.49 23.74 19.56
CA LEU A 42 -5.55 24.41 20.87
C LEU A 42 -5.96 23.39 21.94
N GLY A 43 -5.06 23.14 22.90
CA GLY A 43 -5.21 22.12 23.93
C GLY A 43 -4.10 21.06 23.98
N PHE A 44 -3.19 21.06 23.00
CA PHE A 44 -2.07 20.10 22.90
C PHE A 44 -0.71 20.62 23.41
N VAL A 45 -0.67 21.77 24.10
CA VAL A 45 0.57 22.31 24.69
C VAL A 45 0.68 21.81 26.13
N SER A 46 1.51 20.79 26.37
CA SER A 46 1.78 20.30 27.73
C SER A 46 2.64 21.31 28.52
N PRO A 47 2.22 21.78 29.70
CA PRO A 47 2.97 22.75 30.51
C PRO A 47 4.11 22.16 31.34
N THR A 48 4.51 20.89 31.13
CA THR A 48 5.49 20.22 32.00
C THR A 48 6.60 19.52 31.23
N PRO A 49 7.86 19.54 31.72
CA PRO A 49 8.94 18.75 31.15
C PRO A 49 8.80 17.29 31.63
N ALA A 50 7.82 16.56 31.10
CA ALA A 50 7.58 15.15 31.41
C ALA A 50 6.97 14.44 30.19
N GLN A 51 7.61 13.33 29.77
CA GLN A 51 7.22 12.43 28.67
C GLN A 51 6.62 13.11 27.43
N HIS A 52 7.45 13.34 26.42
CA HIS A 52 7.03 13.90 25.14
C HIS A 52 5.92 13.05 24.50
N ILE A 53 4.68 13.52 24.56
CA ILE A 53 3.53 12.89 23.91
C ILE A 53 3.73 13.00 22.39
N GLN A 54 3.69 11.87 21.70
CA GLN A 54 3.89 11.76 20.26
C GLN A 54 2.66 11.14 19.64
N LEU A 55 2.02 11.90 18.74
CA LEU A 55 0.93 11.46 17.89
C LEU A 55 1.39 11.59 16.44
N ASN A 56 1.31 10.51 15.69
CA ASN A 56 1.66 10.45 14.28
C ASN A 56 0.41 10.08 13.50
N VAL A 57 0.13 10.84 12.45
CA VAL A 57 -1.02 10.62 11.57
C VAL A 57 -0.50 10.49 10.15
N LEU A 58 -0.82 9.37 9.51
CA LEU A 58 -0.61 9.16 8.09
C LEU A 58 -1.95 9.34 7.38
N VAL A 59 -1.99 10.25 6.41
CA VAL A 59 -3.20 10.55 5.63
C VAL A 59 -2.99 10.07 4.19
N TYR A 60 -3.95 9.31 3.66
CA TYR A 60 -4.01 8.92 2.26
C TYR A 60 -5.45 9.11 1.76
N VAL A 61 -5.71 10.24 1.09
CA VAL A 61 -7.05 10.61 0.63
C VAL A 61 -8.03 10.55 1.82
N ASP A 62 -9.00 9.63 1.79
CA ASP A 62 -10.05 9.47 2.81
C ASP A 62 -9.57 8.62 4.01
N ASP A 63 -8.52 7.81 3.83
CA ASP A 63 -8.02 6.90 4.85
C ASP A 63 -6.94 7.57 5.73
N LEU A 64 -7.13 7.49 7.05
CA LEU A 64 -6.16 7.93 8.05
C LEU A 64 -5.67 6.74 8.88
N ILE A 65 -4.36 6.68 9.12
CA ILE A 65 -3.76 5.82 10.13
C ILE A 65 -3.20 6.69 11.26
N ILE A 66 -3.61 6.42 12.48
CA ILE A 66 -3.22 7.14 13.68
C ILE A 66 -2.43 6.19 14.59
N SER A 67 -1.29 6.67 15.09
CA SER A 67 -0.44 5.93 16.02
C SER A 67 0.28 6.88 16.97
N GLY A 68 0.52 6.45 18.21
CA GLY A 68 1.20 7.28 19.19
C GLY A 68 1.53 6.55 20.47
N ASN A 69 2.21 7.25 21.37
CA ASN A 69 2.63 6.71 22.66
C ASN A 69 1.61 6.88 23.79
N ASP A 70 0.57 7.69 23.60
CA ASP A 70 -0.49 7.91 24.58
C ASP A 70 -1.88 7.61 24.00
N GLY A 71 -2.55 6.61 24.59
CA GLY A 71 -3.87 6.18 24.16
C GLY A 71 -4.96 7.22 24.45
N THR A 72 -4.82 8.01 25.50
CA THR A 72 -5.81 9.03 25.89
C THR A 72 -5.85 10.16 24.87
N THR A 73 -4.68 10.69 24.53
CA THR A 73 -4.48 11.71 23.50
C THR A 73 -4.97 11.23 22.14
N MET A 74 -4.70 9.96 21.79
CA MET A 74 -5.21 9.37 20.56
C MET A 74 -6.73 9.35 20.53
N GLN A 75 -7.41 8.95 21.61
CA GLN A 75 -8.88 8.97 21.66
C GLN A 75 -9.44 10.39 21.56
N GLN A 76 -8.85 11.35 22.30
CA GLN A 76 -9.25 12.76 22.20
C GLN A 76 -9.12 13.30 20.78
N PHE A 77 -8.05 12.93 20.07
CA PHE A 77 -7.86 13.30 18.68
C PHE A 77 -8.90 12.67 17.75
N LYS A 78 -9.23 11.38 17.93
CA LYS A 78 -10.29 10.71 17.16
C LYS A 78 -11.67 11.33 17.40
N ASP A 79 -11.98 11.68 18.65
CA ASP A 79 -13.22 12.35 19.04
C ASP A 79 -13.29 13.75 18.41
N TYR A 80 -12.19 14.50 18.41
CA TYR A 80 -12.09 15.80 17.76
C TYR A 80 -12.37 15.70 16.25
N LEU A 81 -11.70 14.77 15.55
CA LEU A 81 -11.94 14.56 14.12
C LEU A 81 -13.40 14.19 13.84
N SER A 82 -14.01 13.35 14.68
CA SER A 82 -15.41 12.92 14.53
C SER A 82 -16.43 14.03 14.79
N ARG A 83 -16.04 15.11 15.48
CA ARG A 83 -16.85 16.32 15.64
C ARG A 83 -16.74 17.26 14.45
N CYS A 84 -15.54 17.35 13.87
CA CYS A 84 -15.26 18.24 12.73
C CYS A 84 -15.77 17.66 11.41
N PHE A 85 -15.65 16.35 11.22
CA PHE A 85 -15.94 15.65 9.98
C PHE A 85 -16.83 14.44 10.23
N HIS A 86 -17.54 13.99 9.20
CA HIS A 86 -18.27 12.72 9.26
C HIS A 86 -17.28 11.54 9.16
N MET A 87 -16.69 11.20 10.31
CA MET A 87 -15.66 10.17 10.44
C MET A 87 -16.25 8.80 10.74
N LYS A 88 -15.56 7.76 10.27
CA LYS A 88 -15.78 6.37 10.63
C LYS A 88 -14.54 5.80 11.32
N ASP A 89 -14.66 5.37 12.57
CA ASP A 89 -13.58 4.67 13.29
C ASP A 89 -13.57 3.18 12.89
N LEU A 90 -12.54 2.77 12.16
CA LEU A 90 -12.30 1.39 11.72
C LEU A 90 -11.52 0.56 12.75
N ARG A 91 -11.20 1.16 13.91
CA ARG A 91 -10.47 0.59 15.04
C ARG A 91 -9.06 0.17 14.64
N LYS A 92 -8.56 -0.95 15.19
CA LYS A 92 -7.21 -1.45 14.90
C LYS A 92 -7.05 -1.69 13.40
N LEU A 93 -5.93 -1.21 12.86
CA LEU A 93 -5.59 -1.37 11.46
C LEU A 93 -5.54 -2.85 11.08
N LYS A 94 -6.38 -3.24 10.12
CA LYS A 94 -6.42 -4.60 9.54
C LYS A 94 -6.23 -4.61 8.03
N TYR A 95 -6.58 -3.52 7.35
CA TYR A 95 -6.50 -3.41 5.90
C TYR A 95 -6.27 -1.97 5.50
N PHE A 96 -5.26 -1.71 4.67
CA PHE A 96 -4.97 -0.37 4.16
C PHE A 96 -4.42 -0.45 2.74
N LEU A 97 -5.00 0.31 1.82
CA LEU A 97 -4.60 0.33 0.40
C LEU A 97 -4.49 -1.06 -0.23
N GLY A 98 -5.42 -1.98 0.04
CA GLY A 98 -5.32 -3.30 -0.56
C GLY A 98 -4.31 -4.25 0.12
N ILE A 99 -3.72 -3.84 1.24
CA ILE A 99 -2.75 -4.63 2.03
C ILE A 99 -3.38 -5.02 3.35
N GLU A 100 -3.41 -6.32 3.62
CA GLU A 100 -3.79 -6.88 4.91
C GLU A 100 -2.66 -6.68 5.91
N VAL A 101 -3.01 -6.19 7.10
CA VAL A 101 -2.06 -5.91 8.18
C VAL A 101 -2.42 -6.79 9.37
N ALA A 102 -1.48 -7.63 9.79
CA ALA A 102 -1.59 -8.44 10.99
C ALA A 102 -0.50 -8.03 11.99
N ARG A 103 -0.85 -7.89 13.25
CA ARG A 103 0.08 -7.52 14.32
C ARG A 103 0.09 -8.59 15.40
N ASN A 104 1.28 -8.98 15.85
CA ASN A 104 1.50 -9.86 16.99
C ASN A 104 2.64 -9.32 17.87
N SER A 105 3.13 -10.14 18.81
CA SER A 105 4.28 -9.81 19.67
C SER A 105 5.59 -9.62 18.91
N ASP A 106 5.74 -10.28 17.75
CA ASP A 106 6.98 -10.31 16.98
C ASP A 106 7.07 -9.12 16.02
N GLY A 107 5.93 -8.53 15.65
CA GLY A 107 5.89 -7.32 14.84
C GLY A 107 4.61 -7.17 14.02
N ILE A 108 4.77 -6.58 12.84
CA ILE A 108 3.69 -6.32 11.88
C ILE A 108 3.99 -7.08 10.60
N PHE A 109 3.03 -7.89 10.17
CA PHE A 109 3.05 -8.66 8.95
C PHE A 109 2.13 -8.03 7.92
N LEU A 110 2.62 -7.91 6.69
CA LEU A 110 1.89 -7.39 5.55
C LEU A 110 1.58 -8.50 4.57
N CYS A 111 0.34 -8.61 4.13
CA CYS A 111 -0.12 -9.66 3.25
C CYS A 111 -1.00 -9.10 2.13
N GLN A 112 -0.85 -9.62 0.92
CA GLN A 112 -1.67 -9.29 -0.24
C GLN A 112 -2.29 -10.55 -0.86
N ARG A 113 -2.60 -11.56 -0.04
CA ARG A 113 -3.12 -12.86 -0.52
C ARG A 113 -4.35 -12.72 -1.42
N LYS A 114 -5.33 -11.89 -1.02
CA LYS A 114 -6.53 -11.64 -1.82
C LYS A 114 -6.17 -11.05 -3.19
N TYR A 115 -5.21 -10.15 -3.23
CA TYR A 115 -4.73 -9.54 -4.47
C TYR A 115 -3.94 -10.52 -5.34
N THR A 116 -3.08 -11.34 -4.75
CA THR A 116 -2.37 -12.42 -5.47
C THR A 116 -3.35 -13.39 -6.11
N LEU A 117 -4.37 -13.85 -5.36
CA LEU A 117 -5.39 -14.76 -5.89
C LEU A 117 -6.22 -14.12 -7.01
N TYR A 118 -6.51 -12.83 -6.89
CA TYR A 118 -7.17 -12.07 -7.94
C TYR A 118 -6.32 -12.02 -9.22
N ILE A 119 -5.01 -11.73 -9.13
CA ILE A 119 -4.10 -11.73 -10.31
C ILE A 119 -4.08 -13.11 -10.98
N ILE A 120 -3.94 -14.18 -10.20
CA ILE A 120 -3.91 -15.57 -10.72
C ILE A 120 -5.22 -15.91 -11.44
N SER A 121 -6.36 -15.51 -10.84
CA SER A 121 -7.69 -15.71 -11.43
C SER A 121 -7.86 -14.94 -12.74
N GLU A 122 -7.47 -13.66 -12.77
CA GLU A 122 -7.58 -12.80 -13.96
C GLU A 122 -6.65 -13.25 -15.09
N ALA A 123 -5.48 -13.81 -14.76
CA ALA A 123 -4.58 -14.39 -15.73
C ALA A 123 -5.05 -15.76 -16.26
N GLY A 124 -6.10 -16.35 -15.67
CA GLY A 124 -6.58 -17.68 -16.05
C GLY A 124 -5.65 -18.83 -15.61
N LEU A 125 -4.80 -18.59 -14.60
CA LEU A 125 -3.76 -19.54 -14.15
C LEU A 125 -4.13 -20.25 -12.83
N LEU A 126 -5.41 -20.24 -12.44
CA LEU A 126 -5.88 -21.00 -11.29
C LEU A 126 -5.61 -22.50 -11.50
N GLY A 127 -4.84 -23.10 -10.59
CA GLY A 127 -4.44 -24.51 -10.68
C GLY A 127 -3.29 -24.81 -11.64
N ALA A 128 -2.67 -23.79 -12.23
CA ALA A 128 -1.44 -23.97 -13.00
C ALA A 128 -0.30 -24.52 -12.13
N LYS A 129 0.62 -25.26 -12.75
CA LYS A 129 1.79 -25.80 -12.04
C LYS A 129 2.78 -24.66 -11.77
N PRO A 130 3.25 -24.49 -10.51
CA PRO A 130 4.20 -23.43 -10.19
C PRO A 130 5.57 -23.71 -10.83
N VAL A 131 6.26 -22.63 -11.20
CA VAL A 131 7.63 -22.67 -11.73
C VAL A 131 8.59 -22.13 -10.67
N GLY A 132 9.74 -22.80 -10.47
CA GLY A 132 10.71 -22.43 -9.44
C GLY A 132 11.50 -21.14 -9.73
N THR A 133 11.52 -20.70 -10.98
CA THR A 133 12.24 -19.49 -11.42
C THR A 133 11.27 -18.56 -12.18
N PRO A 134 10.96 -17.37 -11.64
CA PRO A 134 10.00 -16.45 -12.27
C PRO A 134 10.47 -15.92 -13.63
N LEU A 135 11.79 -15.79 -13.84
CA LEU A 135 12.40 -15.38 -15.10
C LEU A 135 13.57 -16.30 -15.44
N GLU A 136 13.74 -16.61 -16.73
CA GLU A 136 14.82 -17.47 -17.21
C GLU A 136 16.19 -16.78 -17.10
N GLN A 137 17.22 -17.54 -16.73
CA GLN A 137 18.59 -17.04 -16.76
C GLN A 137 19.02 -16.76 -18.20
N ASN A 138 19.74 -15.66 -18.42
CA ASN A 138 20.19 -15.21 -19.74
C ASN A 138 19.02 -15.03 -20.74
N HIS A 139 17.87 -14.57 -20.25
CA HIS A 139 16.71 -14.28 -21.09
C HIS A 139 17.07 -13.33 -22.23
N LYS A 140 16.47 -13.54 -23.41
CA LYS A 140 16.72 -12.72 -24.61
C LYS A 140 15.58 -11.77 -24.93
N LEU A 141 14.82 -11.34 -23.91
CA LEU A 141 13.66 -10.45 -24.08
C LEU A 141 13.96 -9.18 -24.90
N ALA A 142 15.13 -8.55 -24.70
CA ALA A 142 15.52 -7.38 -25.49
C ALA A 142 15.73 -7.69 -26.99
N LEU A 143 15.99 -8.94 -27.34
CA LEU A 143 16.16 -9.42 -28.71
C LEU A 143 14.89 -10.06 -29.28
N ALA A 144 13.76 -10.01 -28.58
CA ALA A 144 12.52 -10.61 -29.03
C ALA A 144 12.18 -10.08 -30.44
N VAL A 145 12.02 -10.99 -31.41
CA VAL A 145 11.72 -10.64 -32.82
C VAL A 145 10.26 -10.96 -33.16
N ASN A 146 9.56 -11.65 -32.26
CA ASN A 146 8.18 -12.05 -32.45
C ASN A 146 7.23 -10.85 -32.67
N SER A 147 6.06 -11.15 -33.22
CA SER A 147 5.03 -10.14 -33.50
C SER A 147 4.67 -9.35 -32.24
N ASP A 148 4.37 -8.08 -32.44
CA ASP A 148 3.83 -7.20 -31.40
C ASP A 148 2.59 -7.82 -30.77
N LEU A 149 2.44 -7.57 -29.46
CA LEU A 149 1.29 -8.04 -28.72
C LEU A 149 0.03 -7.29 -29.18
N ARG A 150 -1.05 -8.04 -29.48
CA ARG A 150 -2.30 -7.44 -29.96
C ARG A 150 -2.97 -6.53 -28.92
N ASP A 151 -2.95 -6.94 -27.66
CA ASP A 151 -3.54 -6.18 -26.55
C ASP A 151 -2.46 -5.64 -25.60
N LEU A 152 -2.07 -4.38 -25.83
CA LEU A 152 -1.11 -3.67 -24.98
C LEU A 152 -1.68 -3.40 -23.57
N GLY A 153 -3.00 -3.25 -23.46
CA GLY A 153 -3.70 -2.96 -22.22
C GLY A 153 -3.59 -4.12 -21.23
N GLN A 154 -3.77 -5.34 -21.73
CA GLN A 154 -3.63 -6.56 -20.91
C GLN A 154 -2.22 -6.68 -20.31
N TYR A 155 -1.17 -6.44 -21.11
CA TYR A 155 0.22 -6.44 -20.64
C TYR A 155 0.47 -5.38 -19.57
N ARG A 156 0.12 -4.12 -19.87
CA ARG A 156 0.33 -2.99 -18.94
C ARG A 156 -0.43 -3.19 -17.64
N ARG A 157 -1.65 -3.71 -17.70
CA ARG A 157 -2.46 -4.03 -16.52
C ARG A 157 -1.79 -5.09 -15.66
N LEU A 158 -1.38 -6.22 -16.25
CA LEU A 158 -0.76 -7.30 -15.48
C LEU A 158 0.58 -6.88 -14.88
N VAL A 159 1.46 -6.23 -15.66
CA VAL A 159 2.74 -5.73 -15.13
C VAL A 159 2.49 -4.67 -14.04
N GLY A 160 1.51 -3.79 -14.21
CA GLY A 160 1.09 -2.83 -13.17
C GLY A 160 0.63 -3.52 -11.88
N GLN A 161 -0.15 -4.59 -12.00
CA GLN A 161 -0.57 -5.41 -10.85
C GLN A 161 0.63 -6.07 -10.16
N LEU A 162 1.57 -6.61 -10.93
CA LEU A 162 2.79 -7.21 -10.38
C LEU A 162 3.68 -6.16 -9.70
N ILE A 163 3.80 -4.95 -10.24
CA ILE A 163 4.50 -3.83 -9.59
C ILE A 163 3.86 -3.57 -8.23
N TYR A 164 2.53 -3.52 -8.14
CA TYR A 164 1.85 -3.33 -6.87
C TYR A 164 2.09 -4.48 -5.88
N LEU A 165 2.16 -5.71 -6.38
CA LEU A 165 2.43 -6.90 -5.57
C LEU A 165 3.85 -6.92 -4.99
N THR A 166 4.84 -6.27 -5.63
CA THR A 166 6.23 -6.20 -5.12
C THR A 166 6.33 -5.57 -3.74
N ILE A 167 5.31 -4.85 -3.30
CA ILE A 167 5.22 -4.25 -1.96
C ILE A 167 5.33 -5.32 -0.86
N THR A 168 4.69 -6.47 -1.04
CA THR A 168 4.77 -7.62 -0.12
C THR A 168 5.61 -8.78 -0.67
N ARG A 169 5.94 -8.77 -1.96
CA ARG A 169 6.75 -9.79 -2.66
C ARG A 169 8.03 -9.18 -3.26
N PRO A 170 8.96 -8.68 -2.45
CA PRO A 170 10.14 -7.97 -2.95
C PRO A 170 11.06 -8.83 -3.81
N GLU A 171 11.02 -10.16 -3.68
CA GLU A 171 11.78 -11.09 -4.51
C GLU A 171 11.36 -11.05 -6.00
N LEU A 172 10.15 -10.58 -6.31
CA LEU A 172 9.69 -10.42 -7.70
C LEU A 172 10.24 -9.15 -8.37
N SER A 173 10.82 -8.22 -7.60
CA SER A 173 11.18 -6.87 -8.05
C SER A 173 12.08 -6.89 -9.29
N TYR A 174 13.06 -7.79 -9.35
CA TYR A 174 13.94 -7.91 -10.51
C TYR A 174 13.17 -8.30 -11.77
N CYS A 175 12.35 -9.35 -11.71
CA CYS A 175 11.62 -9.86 -12.87
C CYS A 175 10.60 -8.82 -13.36
N VAL A 176 9.88 -8.22 -12.43
CA VAL A 176 8.89 -7.18 -12.73
C VAL A 176 9.56 -5.92 -13.30
N HIS A 177 10.73 -5.53 -12.79
CA HIS A 177 11.51 -4.43 -13.35
C HIS A 177 11.90 -4.69 -14.81
N MET A 178 12.41 -5.89 -15.12
CA MET A 178 12.77 -6.26 -16.49
C MET A 178 11.56 -6.21 -17.43
N LEU A 179 10.42 -6.75 -17.01
CA LEU A 179 9.19 -6.73 -17.82
C LEU A 179 8.62 -5.31 -18.00
N ALA A 180 8.75 -4.46 -17.00
CA ALA A 180 8.30 -3.07 -17.05
C ALA A 180 9.02 -2.23 -18.13
N GLN A 181 10.24 -2.61 -18.53
CA GLN A 181 10.99 -1.93 -19.60
C GLN A 181 10.26 -1.98 -20.96
N PHE A 182 9.38 -2.97 -21.16
CA PHE A 182 8.70 -3.21 -22.44
C PHE A 182 7.24 -2.72 -22.48
N MET A 183 6.81 -1.86 -21.54
CA MET A 183 5.41 -1.39 -21.49
C MET A 183 4.94 -0.59 -22.72
N GLN A 184 5.87 0.06 -23.44
CA GLN A 184 5.52 0.86 -24.61
C GLN A 184 5.16 -0.02 -25.81
N GLN A 185 6.00 -0.99 -26.13
CA GLN A 185 5.83 -1.92 -27.25
C GLN A 185 6.11 -3.38 -26.80
N PRO A 186 5.20 -3.99 -26.02
CA PRO A 186 5.31 -5.39 -25.62
C PRO A 186 5.16 -6.33 -26.83
N LYS A 187 5.90 -7.43 -26.79
CA LYS A 187 5.85 -8.53 -27.76
C LYS A 187 5.29 -9.78 -27.09
N ASN A 188 4.90 -10.77 -27.89
CA ASN A 188 4.38 -12.04 -27.36
C ASN A 188 5.34 -12.72 -26.38
N GLU A 189 6.66 -12.67 -26.61
CA GLU A 189 7.64 -13.23 -25.66
C GLU A 189 7.61 -12.54 -24.28
N HIS A 190 7.37 -11.22 -24.25
CA HIS A 190 7.24 -10.49 -23.00
C HIS A 190 5.98 -10.89 -22.25
N TRP A 191 4.88 -11.15 -22.98
CA TRP A 191 3.64 -11.64 -22.40
C TRP A 191 3.81 -13.02 -21.77
N GLU A 192 4.40 -13.98 -22.49
CA GLU A 192 4.70 -15.32 -21.95
C GLU A 192 5.62 -15.25 -20.72
N ALA A 193 6.64 -14.39 -20.76
CA ALA A 193 7.52 -14.16 -19.62
C ALA A 193 6.77 -13.55 -18.43
N THR A 194 5.77 -12.69 -18.67
CA THR A 194 4.93 -12.12 -17.61
C THR A 194 4.00 -13.17 -17.01
N LEU A 195 3.37 -14.02 -17.83
CA LEU A 195 2.54 -15.12 -17.35
C LEU A 195 3.34 -16.14 -16.52
N ARG A 196 4.61 -16.36 -16.83
CA ARG A 196 5.50 -17.21 -16.03
C ARG A 196 5.74 -16.70 -14.61
N VAL A 197 5.67 -15.37 -14.40
CA VAL A 197 5.84 -14.77 -13.07
C VAL A 197 4.60 -15.00 -12.18
N VAL A 198 3.42 -15.15 -12.79
CA VAL A 198 2.13 -15.37 -12.11
C VAL A 198 2.00 -16.83 -11.67
#